data_AF-A0A957YJJ5-F1
#
_entry.id   AF-A0A957YJJ5-F1
#
_cell.length_a   1.000
_cell.length_b   1.000
_cell.length_c   1.000
_cell.angle_alpha   90.00
_cell.angle_beta   90.00
_cell.angle_gamma   90.00
#
_symmetry.space_group_name_H-M   'P 1'
#
loop_
_entity.id
_entity.type
_entity.pdbx_description
1 polymer ?
#
loop_
_entity_poly.entity_id
_entity_poly.type
_entity_poly.pdbx_seq_one_letter_code
_entity_poly.pdbx_strand_id
1 'polypeptide(L)'
;VLNQSTLGLPRWVDKVETKDEAHQFLEMLAEHERVINGLDEKRGLEYDLLRTYRDFLSDRDMRHFFAFTAAYSSHLTHKIENKAYVSQFTTTHLEVLIMSQDKSLKPILASEGFQNVANAIRQSTVNPQRAKISGNRVYDIRYGLGNDLKRKANYNNEFIQALTDFMHSYNQENVQIEESYKGHPPFRRKQLTTTDIAEIIDLVDEYGAKTIGNMLVAFGYARVPREADDSATE
;
A
#
# COMPACT_ATOMS: atom_id res chain seq x y z
N VAL A 1 9.82 -27.53 15.94
CA VAL A 1 8.37 -27.83 15.93
C VAL A 1 7.71 -26.85 16.88
N LEU A 2 6.92 -25.90 16.36
CA LEU A 2 6.25 -24.89 17.18
C LEU A 2 4.79 -25.30 17.36
N ASN A 3 4.30 -25.24 18.59
CA ASN A 3 2.99 -25.74 18.98
C ASN A 3 1.88 -24.79 18.50
N GLN A 4 0.90 -25.30 17.75
CA GLN A 4 -0.25 -24.51 17.25
C GLN A 4 -1.12 -23.94 18.40
N SER A 5 -0.95 -24.45 19.62
CA SER A 5 -1.69 -24.03 20.82
C SER A 5 -1.25 -22.70 21.45
N THR A 6 -0.22 -22.03 20.92
CA THR A 6 0.24 -20.70 21.41
C THR A 6 -0.07 -19.54 20.48
N LEU A 7 -0.76 -19.77 19.36
CA LEU A 7 -1.31 -18.68 18.57
C LEU A 7 -2.45 -18.05 19.38
N GLY A 8 -2.17 -16.94 20.04
CA GLY A 8 -3.22 -16.14 20.66
C GLY A 8 -4.28 -15.81 19.62
N LEU A 9 -5.56 -15.92 19.99
CA LEU A 9 -6.62 -15.48 19.09
C LEU A 9 -6.31 -14.05 18.66
N PRO A 10 -6.33 -13.76 17.36
CA PRO A 10 -5.87 -12.48 16.90
C PRO A 10 -6.76 -11.38 17.49
N ARG A 11 -6.22 -10.59 18.42
CA ARG A 11 -6.99 -9.65 19.25
C ARG A 11 -7.33 -8.35 18.51
N TRP A 12 -7.31 -8.40 17.17
CA TRP A 12 -7.47 -7.26 16.28
C TRP A 12 -8.92 -7.02 15.85
N VAL A 13 -9.83 -7.95 16.11
CA VAL A 13 -11.26 -7.69 15.94
C VAL A 13 -11.75 -6.95 17.18
N ASP A 14 -11.97 -5.63 17.04
CA ASP A 14 -12.73 -4.83 18.03
C ASP A 14 -14.19 -5.33 18.06
N LYS A 15 -14.99 -4.82 18.99
CA LYS A 15 -16.40 -5.21 19.11
C LYS A 15 -17.15 -4.91 17.80
N VAL A 16 -17.56 -5.95 17.08
CA VAL A 16 -18.45 -5.86 15.93
C VAL A 16 -19.87 -5.65 16.43
N GLU A 17 -20.48 -4.51 16.08
CA GLU A 17 -21.79 -4.10 16.59
C GLU A 17 -22.90 -4.26 15.56
N THR A 18 -22.55 -4.30 14.27
CA THR A 18 -23.52 -4.43 13.17
C THR A 18 -23.21 -5.60 12.24
N LYS A 19 -24.24 -6.05 11.51
CA LYS A 19 -24.11 -7.08 10.47
C LYS A 19 -23.21 -6.60 9.32
N ASP A 20 -23.26 -5.31 8.98
CA ASP A 20 -22.47 -4.74 7.89
C ASP A 20 -20.99 -4.68 8.26
N GLU A 21 -20.67 -4.29 9.50
CA GLU A 21 -19.30 -4.41 10.04
C GLU A 21 -18.82 -5.86 10.00
N ALA A 22 -19.65 -6.82 10.44
CA ALA A 22 -19.30 -8.24 10.38
C ALA A 22 -18.96 -8.69 8.97
N HIS A 23 -19.73 -8.23 7.97
CA HIS A 23 -19.47 -8.54 6.57
C HIS A 23 -18.15 -7.96 6.08
N GLN A 24 -17.90 -6.67 6.32
CA GLN A 24 -16.63 -6.01 5.95
C GLN A 24 -15.42 -6.70 6.58
N PHE A 25 -15.52 -7.14 7.84
CA PHE A 25 -14.47 -7.91 8.50
C PHE A 25 -14.24 -9.28 7.84
N LEU A 26 -15.31 -10.00 7.46
CA LEU A 26 -15.17 -11.28 6.77
C LEU A 26 -14.53 -11.11 5.38
N GLU A 27 -14.86 -10.06 4.65
CA GLU A 27 -14.26 -9.78 3.34
C GLU A 27 -12.77 -9.42 3.44
N MET A 28 -12.41 -8.61 4.42
CA MET A 28 -11.02 -8.28 4.71
C MET A 28 -10.24 -9.53 5.14
N LEU A 29 -10.79 -10.39 6.01
CA LEU A 29 -10.18 -11.67 6.38
C LEU A 29 -9.95 -12.58 5.16
N ALA A 30 -10.94 -12.69 4.27
CA ALA A 30 -10.82 -13.48 3.04
C ALA A 30 -9.76 -12.90 2.08
N GLU A 31 -9.56 -11.59 2.05
CA GLU A 31 -8.44 -10.99 1.31
C GLU A 31 -7.08 -11.35 1.92
N HIS A 32 -6.95 -11.26 3.23
CA HIS A 32 -5.74 -11.66 3.93
C HIS A 32 -5.41 -13.12 3.65
N GLU A 33 -6.38 -14.04 3.72
CA GLU A 33 -6.19 -15.44 3.35
C GLU A 33 -5.71 -15.61 1.90
N ARG A 34 -6.28 -14.89 0.93
CA ARG A 34 -5.83 -14.94 -0.47
C ARG A 34 -4.38 -14.48 -0.64
N VAL A 35 -3.98 -13.41 0.05
CA VAL A 35 -2.60 -12.91 0.03
C VAL A 35 -1.64 -13.94 0.61
N ILE A 36 -1.99 -14.54 1.75
CA ILE A 36 -1.12 -15.48 2.47
C ILE A 36 -1.05 -16.84 1.79
N ASN A 37 -2.15 -17.36 1.27
CA ASN A 37 -2.19 -18.61 0.50
C ASN A 37 -1.41 -18.51 -0.83
N GLY A 38 -1.09 -17.30 -1.27
CA GLY A 38 -0.22 -17.06 -2.44
C GLY A 38 1.28 -17.24 -2.16
N LEU A 39 1.68 -17.47 -0.91
CA LEU A 39 3.08 -17.60 -0.47
C LEU A 39 3.46 -19.07 -0.24
N ASP A 40 4.67 -19.45 -0.66
CA ASP A 40 5.25 -20.79 -0.57
C ASP A 40 6.32 -20.86 0.53
N GLU A 41 6.03 -21.58 1.61
CA GLU A 41 6.93 -21.81 2.74
C GLU A 41 8.29 -22.43 2.37
N LYS A 42 8.40 -23.07 1.20
CA LYS A 42 9.66 -23.68 0.74
C LYS A 42 10.65 -22.66 0.18
N ARG A 43 10.22 -21.42 -0.05
CA ARG A 43 11.05 -20.34 -0.61
C ARG A 43 11.44 -19.38 0.51
N GLY A 44 12.74 -19.15 0.71
CA GLY A 44 13.24 -18.35 1.84
C GLY A 44 12.57 -16.99 2.00
N LEU A 45 12.41 -16.23 0.92
CA LEU A 45 11.74 -14.92 0.94
C LEU A 45 10.25 -15.01 1.34
N GLU A 46 9.52 -15.98 0.78
CA GLU A 46 8.09 -16.15 1.02
C GLU A 46 7.85 -16.73 2.44
N TYR A 47 8.76 -17.57 2.94
CA TYR A 47 8.79 -18.01 4.33
C TYR A 47 8.99 -16.85 5.32
N ASP A 48 9.90 -15.91 5.03
CA ASP A 48 10.11 -14.74 5.88
C ASP A 48 8.89 -13.80 5.91
N LEU A 49 8.18 -13.66 4.78
CA LEU A 49 6.89 -12.97 4.72
C LEU A 49 5.86 -13.66 5.63
N LEU A 50 5.72 -14.97 5.54
CA LEU A 50 4.80 -15.76 6.37
C LEU A 50 5.14 -15.65 7.86
N ARG A 51 6.42 -15.68 8.21
CA ARG A 51 6.89 -15.48 9.59
C ARG A 51 6.48 -14.10 10.12
N THR A 52 6.77 -13.04 9.36
CA THR A 52 6.42 -11.66 9.73
C THR A 52 4.91 -11.49 9.88
N TYR A 53 4.13 -12.12 8.99
CA TYR A 53 2.67 -12.08 9.06
C TYR A 53 2.11 -12.85 10.26
N ARG A 54 2.69 -14.00 10.61
CA ARG A 54 2.34 -14.75 11.82
C ARG A 54 2.60 -13.93 13.09
N ASP A 55 3.71 -13.18 13.13
CA ASP A 55 4.03 -12.31 14.25
C ASP A 55 3.00 -11.17 14.37
N PHE A 56 2.53 -10.62 13.24
CA PHE A 56 1.38 -9.71 13.21
C PHE A 56 0.09 -10.35 13.76
N LEU A 57 -0.25 -11.59 13.38
CA LEU A 57 -1.44 -12.26 13.91
C LEU A 57 -1.39 -12.51 15.43
N SER A 58 -0.18 -12.62 15.97
CA SER A 58 0.06 -13.00 17.37
C SER A 58 0.13 -11.78 18.32
N ASP A 59 0.20 -10.57 17.79
CA ASP A 59 0.36 -9.32 18.54
C ASP A 59 -0.70 -8.27 18.11
N ARG A 60 -0.88 -7.21 18.90
CA ARG A 60 -1.68 -6.02 18.53
C ARG A 60 -0.86 -4.94 17.82
N ASP A 61 0.28 -5.34 17.27
CA ASP A 61 1.28 -4.40 16.81
C ASP A 61 1.30 -4.28 15.28
N MET A 62 0.75 -3.16 14.80
CA MET A 62 0.73 -2.79 13.38
C MET A 62 2.12 -2.67 12.77
N ARG A 63 3.20 -2.54 13.56
CA ARG A 63 4.58 -2.54 13.04
C ARG A 63 4.91 -3.83 12.29
N HIS A 64 4.41 -4.98 12.75
CA HIS A 64 4.61 -6.26 12.06
C HIS A 64 3.83 -6.30 10.74
N PHE A 65 2.60 -5.78 10.72
CA PHE A 65 1.82 -5.67 9.49
C PHE A 65 2.50 -4.76 8.46
N PHE A 66 2.98 -3.59 8.88
CA PHE A 66 3.71 -2.68 7.99
C PHE A 66 5.07 -3.26 7.56
N ALA A 67 5.71 -4.06 8.41
CA ALA A 67 6.89 -4.79 8.01
C ALA A 67 6.58 -5.79 6.89
N PHE A 68 5.47 -6.52 7.03
CA PHE A 68 4.96 -7.42 6.01
C PHE A 68 4.63 -6.68 4.71
N THR A 69 3.80 -5.63 4.72
CA THR A 69 3.38 -4.93 3.49
C THR A 69 4.56 -4.34 2.71
N ALA A 70 5.55 -3.81 3.42
CA ALA A 70 6.77 -3.31 2.79
C ALA A 70 7.58 -4.42 2.12
N ALA A 71 7.81 -5.55 2.80
CA ALA A 71 8.50 -6.68 2.18
C ALA A 71 7.68 -7.30 1.03
N TYR A 72 6.36 -7.38 1.22
CA TYR A 72 5.41 -7.89 0.24
C TYR A 72 5.35 -7.02 -1.01
N SER A 73 5.59 -5.72 -0.92
CA SER A 73 5.66 -4.81 -2.06
C SER A 73 6.71 -5.24 -3.11
N SER A 74 7.88 -5.70 -2.64
CA SER A 74 8.96 -6.18 -3.50
C SER A 74 8.60 -7.53 -4.12
N HIS A 75 8.00 -8.42 -3.33
CA HIS A 75 7.47 -9.70 -3.80
C HIS A 75 6.38 -9.52 -4.87
N LEU A 76 5.46 -8.58 -4.65
CA LEU A 76 4.39 -8.22 -5.57
C LEU A 76 4.96 -7.78 -6.92
N THR A 77 5.86 -6.80 -6.93
CA THR A 77 6.49 -6.32 -8.17
C THR A 77 7.21 -7.46 -8.90
N HIS A 78 7.92 -8.33 -8.19
CA HIS A 78 8.61 -9.48 -8.76
C HIS A 78 7.66 -10.51 -9.38
N LYS A 79 6.55 -10.85 -8.72
CA LYS A 79 5.54 -11.77 -9.30
C LYS A 79 4.89 -11.17 -10.54
N ILE A 80 4.54 -9.88 -10.51
CA ILE A 80 3.97 -9.18 -11.67
C ILE A 80 4.97 -9.19 -12.82
N GLU A 81 6.25 -8.90 -12.58
CA GLU A 81 7.30 -8.98 -13.61
C GLU A 81 7.39 -10.34 -14.31
N ASN A 82 7.27 -11.42 -13.53
CA ASN A 82 7.29 -12.79 -14.04
C ASN A 82 5.93 -13.25 -14.59
N LYS A 83 4.95 -12.35 -14.74
CA LYS A 83 3.58 -12.67 -15.16
C LYS A 83 2.91 -13.75 -14.30
N ALA A 84 3.34 -13.87 -13.05
CA ALA A 84 2.77 -14.80 -12.09
C ALA A 84 1.54 -14.16 -11.42
N TYR A 85 0.56 -15.00 -11.08
CA TYR A 85 -0.58 -14.57 -10.28
C TYR A 85 -0.11 -14.14 -8.88
N VAL A 86 -0.63 -13.02 -8.42
CA VAL A 86 -0.34 -12.47 -7.09
C VAL A 86 -1.51 -11.60 -6.63
N SER A 87 -1.94 -11.80 -5.38
CA SER A 87 -3.01 -11.03 -4.75
C SER A 87 -2.47 -9.72 -4.16
N GLN A 88 -3.33 -8.71 -4.07
CA GLN A 88 -3.02 -7.43 -3.43
C GLN A 88 -4.07 -7.12 -2.38
N PHE A 89 -3.66 -6.50 -1.29
CA PHE A 89 -4.60 -5.83 -0.38
C PHE A 89 -5.35 -4.72 -1.11
N THR A 90 -6.59 -4.48 -0.71
CA THR A 90 -7.37 -3.32 -1.12
C THR A 90 -7.22 -2.18 -0.13
N THR A 91 -7.31 -0.94 -0.60
CA THR A 91 -7.33 0.24 0.28
C THR A 91 -8.47 0.16 1.30
N THR A 92 -9.65 -0.28 0.87
CA THR A 92 -10.83 -0.46 1.74
C THR A 92 -10.58 -1.44 2.89
N HIS A 93 -10.00 -2.61 2.63
CA HIS A 93 -9.71 -3.57 3.70
C HIS A 93 -8.56 -3.11 4.60
N LEU A 94 -7.58 -2.37 4.06
CA LEU A 94 -6.55 -1.72 4.89
C LEU A 94 -7.16 -0.68 5.84
N GLU A 95 -8.13 0.11 5.38
CA GLU A 95 -8.86 1.07 6.22
C GLU A 95 -9.63 0.35 7.32
N VAL A 96 -10.39 -0.71 7.00
CA VAL A 96 -11.10 -1.54 7.99
C VAL A 96 -10.13 -2.09 9.04
N LEU A 97 -9.00 -2.65 8.60
CA LEU A 97 -7.98 -3.16 9.51
C LEU A 97 -7.42 -2.06 10.42
N ILE A 98 -7.02 -0.92 9.85
CA ILE A 98 -6.40 0.17 10.62
C ILE A 98 -7.40 0.75 11.61
N MET A 99 -8.63 1.01 11.19
CA MET A 99 -9.69 1.54 12.05
C MET A 99 -10.11 0.58 13.16
N SER A 100 -9.95 -0.73 12.94
CA SER A 100 -10.15 -1.75 13.99
C SER A 100 -9.04 -1.76 15.04
N GLN A 101 -7.81 -1.40 14.65
CA GLN A 101 -6.65 -1.42 15.55
C GLN A 101 -6.46 -0.11 16.28
N ASP A 102 -6.55 0.99 15.55
CA ASP A 102 -6.19 2.30 16.05
C ASP A 102 -7.02 3.39 15.35
N LYS A 103 -8.11 3.78 16.01
CA LYS A 103 -9.00 4.84 15.53
C LYS A 103 -8.31 6.21 15.51
N SER A 104 -7.17 6.38 16.20
CA SER A 104 -6.41 7.63 16.17
C SER A 104 -5.74 7.88 14.82
N LEU A 105 -5.59 6.85 13.97
CA LEU A 105 -5.02 6.98 12.63
C LEU A 105 -6.04 7.45 11.57
N LYS A 106 -7.31 7.64 11.96
CA LYS A 106 -8.37 8.14 11.07
C LYS A 106 -8.02 9.45 10.35
N PRO A 107 -7.40 10.46 10.98
CA PRO A 107 -7.05 11.71 10.30
C PRO A 107 -6.09 11.51 9.12
N ILE A 108 -5.16 10.56 9.22
CA ILE A 108 -4.24 10.20 8.12
C ILE A 108 -5.03 9.68 6.92
N LEU A 109 -6.01 8.80 7.17
CA LEU A 109 -6.85 8.21 6.11
C LEU A 109 -7.77 9.26 5.47
N ALA A 110 -8.15 10.30 6.21
CA ALA A 110 -8.99 11.40 5.73
C ALA A 110 -8.22 12.50 5.00
N SER A 111 -6.88 12.54 5.09
CA SER A 111 -6.04 13.54 4.40
C SER A 111 -6.00 13.28 2.89
N GLU A 112 -6.38 14.29 2.11
CA GLU A 112 -6.27 14.23 0.66
C GLU A 112 -4.81 14.14 0.22
N GLY A 113 -3.90 14.83 0.89
CA GLY A 113 -2.46 14.78 0.67
C GLY A 113 -1.92 13.36 0.81
N PHE A 114 -2.28 12.68 1.90
CA PHE A 114 -1.92 11.27 2.09
C PHE A 114 -2.45 10.37 0.96
N GLN A 115 -3.72 10.51 0.61
CA GLN A 115 -4.34 9.71 -0.45
C GLN A 115 -3.70 9.98 -1.83
N ASN A 116 -3.41 11.24 -2.15
CA ASN A 116 -2.78 11.66 -3.41
C ASN A 116 -1.36 11.10 -3.52
N VAL A 117 -0.57 11.18 -2.45
CA VAL A 117 0.79 10.65 -2.40
C VAL A 117 0.79 9.11 -2.49
N ALA A 118 -0.09 8.43 -1.75
CA ALA A 118 -0.25 6.98 -1.87
C ALA A 118 -0.64 6.57 -3.31
N ASN A 119 -1.52 7.33 -3.94
CA ASN A 119 -1.88 7.11 -5.34
C ASN A 119 -0.69 7.33 -6.28
N ALA A 120 0.12 8.37 -6.08
CA ALA A 120 1.32 8.59 -6.89
C ALA A 120 2.33 7.43 -6.75
N ILE A 121 2.56 6.92 -5.53
CA ILE A 121 3.41 5.74 -5.30
C ILE A 121 2.91 4.55 -6.11
N ARG A 122 1.59 4.28 -6.08
CA ARG A 122 0.96 3.21 -6.87
C ARG A 122 1.15 3.41 -8.37
N GLN A 123 0.94 4.65 -8.82
CA GLN A 123 1.11 5.05 -10.21
C GLN A 123 2.56 4.97 -10.68
N SER A 124 3.55 5.00 -9.79
CA SER A 124 4.98 4.84 -10.12
C SER A 124 5.54 3.44 -9.91
N THR A 125 4.75 2.50 -9.39
CA THR A 125 5.25 1.17 -9.01
C THR A 125 4.41 0.07 -9.65
N VAL A 126 3.29 -0.29 -9.02
CA VAL A 126 2.47 -1.43 -9.41
C VAL A 126 1.76 -1.19 -10.75
N ASN A 127 1.22 0.01 -10.98
CA ASN A 127 0.44 0.27 -12.19
C ASN A 127 1.28 0.21 -13.47
N PRO A 128 2.44 0.89 -13.57
CA PRO A 128 3.30 0.77 -14.76
C PRO A 128 3.85 -0.63 -14.93
N GLN A 129 4.13 -1.34 -13.83
CA GLN A 129 4.55 -2.75 -13.89
C GLN A 129 3.48 -3.65 -14.52
N ARG A 130 2.19 -3.41 -14.22
CA ARG A 130 1.07 -4.11 -14.86
C ARG A 130 0.89 -3.67 -16.31
N ALA A 131 0.95 -2.36 -16.59
CA ALA A 131 0.82 -1.81 -17.94
C ALA A 131 1.91 -2.36 -18.88
N LYS A 132 3.14 -2.56 -18.37
CA LYS A 132 4.26 -3.22 -19.06
C LYS A 132 3.92 -4.62 -19.57
N ILE A 133 3.10 -5.40 -18.84
CA ILE A 133 2.65 -6.73 -19.27
C ILE A 133 1.70 -6.62 -20.47
N SER A 134 0.79 -5.64 -20.41
CA SER A 134 -0.18 -5.35 -21.48
C SER A 134 0.42 -4.62 -22.67
N GLY A 135 1.75 -4.42 -22.71
CA GLY A 135 2.46 -3.73 -23.79
C GLY A 135 2.39 -2.20 -23.73
N ASN A 136 1.76 -1.62 -22.70
CA ASN A 136 1.62 -0.19 -22.55
C ASN A 136 2.69 0.37 -21.60
N ARG A 137 3.75 0.96 -22.16
CA ARG A 137 4.90 1.50 -21.41
C ARG A 137 4.99 3.03 -21.54
N VAL A 138 3.98 3.73 -21.04
CA VAL A 138 3.98 5.21 -21.04
C VAL A 138 4.95 5.75 -20.01
N TYR A 139 5.08 5.08 -18.87
CA TYR A 139 5.79 5.61 -17.71
C TYR A 139 6.79 4.62 -17.12
N ASP A 140 7.77 5.15 -16.41
CA ASP A 140 8.83 4.40 -15.76
C ASP A 140 8.35 3.74 -14.47
N ILE A 141 9.00 2.61 -14.14
CA ILE A 141 8.76 1.85 -12.92
C ILE A 141 9.84 2.18 -11.90
N ARG A 142 9.45 2.72 -10.75
CA ARG A 142 10.35 3.08 -9.65
C ARG A 142 10.57 1.89 -8.72
N TYR A 143 11.47 0.99 -9.09
CA TYR A 143 11.84 -0.16 -8.25
C TYR A 143 12.44 0.29 -6.92
N GLY A 144 12.10 -0.42 -5.84
CA GLY A 144 12.66 -0.16 -4.50
C GLY A 144 12.13 1.09 -3.80
N LEU A 145 11.22 1.86 -4.40
CA LEU A 145 10.65 3.08 -3.80
C LEU A 145 10.11 2.84 -2.39
N GLY A 146 9.29 1.80 -2.20
CA GLY A 146 8.74 1.48 -0.87
C GLY A 146 9.80 1.15 0.17
N ASN A 147 10.87 0.44 -0.21
CA ASN A 147 11.97 0.11 0.69
C ASN A 147 12.80 1.35 1.06
N ASP A 148 13.03 2.25 0.10
CA ASP A 148 13.75 3.51 0.34
C ASP A 148 12.98 4.42 1.29
N LEU A 149 11.69 4.64 1.04
CA LEU A 149 10.82 5.44 1.90
C LEU A 149 10.77 4.88 3.33
N LYS A 150 10.59 3.56 3.49
CA LYS A 150 10.58 2.93 4.82
C LYS A 150 11.93 3.04 5.53
N ARG A 151 13.05 2.92 4.81
CA ARG A 151 14.39 3.05 5.41
C ARG A 151 14.61 4.46 5.93
N LYS A 152 14.24 5.48 5.16
CA LYS A 152 14.39 6.89 5.52
C LYS A 152 13.36 7.37 6.54
N ALA A 153 12.23 6.68 6.67
CA ALA A 153 11.22 6.90 7.70
C ALA A 153 11.70 6.71 9.15
N ASN A 154 12.94 6.24 9.37
CA ASN A 154 13.56 6.25 10.69
C ASN A 154 13.91 7.66 11.19
N TYR A 155 14.00 8.64 10.30
CA TYR A 155 14.31 10.03 10.62
C TYR A 155 13.37 10.98 9.86
N ASN A 156 12.66 11.87 10.56
CA ASN A 156 11.65 12.74 9.95
C ASN A 156 12.21 13.55 8.75
N ASN A 157 13.38 14.17 8.92
CA ASN A 157 13.98 14.99 7.87
C ASN A 157 14.39 14.16 6.63
N GLU A 158 14.98 12.98 6.83
CA GLU A 158 15.36 12.10 5.71
C GLU A 158 14.13 11.60 4.95
N PHE A 159 13.05 11.31 5.67
CA PHE A 159 11.79 10.89 5.07
C PHE A 159 11.14 12.00 4.24
N ILE A 160 11.00 13.19 4.81
CA ILE A 160 10.42 14.35 4.10
C ILE A 160 11.27 14.70 2.88
N GLN A 161 12.60 14.68 3.00
CA GLN A 161 13.48 14.88 1.85
C GLN A 161 13.23 13.84 0.75
N ALA A 162 13.22 12.56 1.10
CA ALA A 162 13.00 11.49 0.12
C ALA A 162 11.64 11.58 -0.57
N LEU A 163 10.61 11.94 0.20
CA LEU A 163 9.27 12.11 -0.34
C LEU A 163 9.23 13.31 -1.28
N THR A 164 9.83 14.44 -0.91
CA THR A 164 9.92 15.63 -1.76
C THR A 164 10.63 15.32 -3.08
N ASP A 165 11.76 14.61 -3.03
CA ASP A 165 12.51 14.18 -4.21
C ASP A 165 11.66 13.28 -5.12
N PHE A 166 10.91 12.35 -4.52
CA PHE A 166 9.96 11.51 -5.25
C PHE A 166 8.86 12.35 -5.91
N MET A 167 8.23 13.27 -5.17
CA MET A 167 7.15 14.13 -5.68
C MET A 167 7.62 15.00 -6.84
N HIS A 168 8.80 15.60 -6.72
CA HIS A 168 9.40 16.40 -7.78
C HIS A 168 9.65 15.55 -9.04
N SER A 169 10.29 14.39 -8.86
CA SER A 169 10.58 13.48 -9.96
C SER A 169 9.30 12.94 -10.63
N TYR A 170 8.24 12.70 -9.84
CA TYR A 170 6.94 12.23 -10.33
C TYR A 170 6.25 13.28 -11.18
N ASN A 171 6.20 14.53 -10.69
CA ASN A 171 5.60 15.62 -11.43
C ASN A 171 6.37 15.95 -12.71
N GLN A 172 7.71 15.90 -12.66
CA GLN A 172 8.57 16.10 -13.82
C GLN A 172 8.31 15.04 -14.90
N GLU A 173 8.21 13.76 -14.53
CA GLU A 173 7.86 12.68 -15.45
C GLU A 173 6.49 12.93 -16.10
N ASN A 174 5.50 13.36 -15.32
CA ASN A 174 4.16 13.67 -15.85
C ASN A 174 4.21 14.77 -16.93
N VAL A 175 4.96 15.85 -16.70
CA VAL A 175 5.13 16.94 -17.67
C VAL A 175 5.85 16.46 -18.91
N GLN A 176 6.95 15.71 -18.76
CA GLN A 176 7.72 15.16 -19.90
C GLN A 176 6.87 14.25 -20.79
N ILE A 177 6.02 13.41 -20.18
CA ILE A 177 5.09 12.57 -20.92
C ILE A 177 4.02 13.42 -21.60
N GLU A 178 3.45 14.40 -20.91
CA GLU A 178 2.48 15.30 -21.52
C GLU A 178 3.05 16.03 -22.75
N GLU A 179 4.28 16.53 -22.66
CA GLU A 179 5.01 17.15 -23.78
C GLU A 179 5.25 16.17 -24.93
N SER A 180 5.73 14.96 -24.62
CA SER A 180 6.02 13.91 -25.61
C SER A 180 4.78 13.50 -26.40
N TYR A 181 3.60 13.59 -25.77
CA TYR A 181 2.31 13.28 -26.38
C TYR A 181 1.52 14.54 -26.80
N LYS A 182 2.16 15.71 -26.89
CA LYS A 182 1.54 16.99 -27.30
C LYS A 182 0.25 17.31 -26.53
N GLY A 183 0.24 17.06 -25.23
CA GLY A 183 -0.91 17.28 -24.35
C GLY A 183 -1.90 16.11 -24.28
N HIS A 184 -1.74 15.03 -25.07
CA HIS A 184 -2.71 13.94 -25.15
C HIS A 184 -2.10 12.56 -24.85
N PRO A 185 -1.53 12.34 -23.64
CA PRO A 185 -0.98 11.04 -23.30
C PRO A 185 -2.10 9.98 -23.18
N PRO A 186 -1.83 8.70 -23.51
CA PRO A 186 -2.81 7.62 -23.42
C PRO A 186 -3.39 7.43 -22.01
N PHE A 187 -2.62 7.82 -21.00
CA PHE A 187 -3.02 7.79 -19.61
C PHE A 187 -2.47 9.04 -18.93
N ARG A 188 -3.35 9.79 -18.23
CA ARG A 188 -2.95 10.97 -17.45
C ARG A 188 -2.86 10.61 -15.97
N ARG A 189 -1.88 11.20 -15.30
CA ARG A 189 -1.68 11.12 -13.85
C ARG A 189 -1.99 12.47 -13.20
N LYS A 190 -2.59 12.45 -12.01
CA LYS A 190 -2.82 13.67 -11.21
C LYS A 190 -1.46 14.21 -10.73
N GLN A 191 -1.22 15.50 -10.88
CA GLN A 191 -0.03 16.14 -10.31
C GLN A 191 -0.14 16.22 -8.79
N LEU A 192 0.99 16.05 -8.12
CA LEU A 192 1.08 16.35 -6.69
C LEU A 192 1.30 17.84 -6.50
N THR A 193 0.64 18.39 -5.50
CA THR A 193 0.59 19.81 -5.18
C THR A 193 1.47 20.14 -3.98
N THR A 194 1.71 21.42 -3.76
CA THR A 194 2.35 21.91 -2.54
C THR A 194 1.47 21.72 -1.30
N THR A 195 0.15 21.60 -1.47
CA THR A 195 -0.76 21.27 -0.38
C THR A 195 -0.56 19.82 0.07
N ASP A 196 -0.37 18.89 -0.88
CA ASP A 196 -0.15 17.48 -0.57
C ASP A 196 1.10 17.28 0.31
N ILE A 197 2.18 18.02 0.04
CA ILE A 197 3.40 17.95 0.87
C ILE A 197 3.21 18.60 2.24
N ALA A 198 2.49 19.73 2.32
CA ALA A 198 2.22 20.40 3.59
C ALA A 198 1.42 19.48 4.53
N GLU A 199 0.37 18.83 4.01
CA GLU A 199 -0.42 17.86 4.77
C GLU A 199 0.45 16.69 5.25
N ILE A 200 1.36 16.16 4.42
CA ILE A 200 2.26 15.09 4.88
C ILE A 200 3.21 15.59 5.98
N ILE A 201 3.73 16.82 5.88
CA ILE A 201 4.59 17.39 6.93
C ILE A 201 3.82 17.47 8.25
N ASP A 202 2.59 18.00 8.22
CA ASP A 202 1.74 18.09 9.42
C ASP A 202 1.47 16.70 10.02
N LEU A 203 1.17 15.70 9.18
CA LEU A 203 0.99 14.32 9.60
C LEU A 203 2.28 13.69 10.15
N VAL A 204 3.44 14.04 9.62
CA VAL A 204 4.74 13.55 10.14
C VAL A 204 5.07 14.17 11.48
N ASP A 205 4.75 15.44 11.68
CA ASP A 205 4.94 16.12 12.95
C ASP A 205 4.01 15.56 14.04
N GLU A 206 2.79 15.16 13.68
CA GLU A 206 1.82 14.58 14.62
C GLU A 206 2.04 13.08 14.89
N TYR A 207 2.24 12.26 13.85
CA TYR A 207 2.26 10.79 13.96
C TYR A 207 3.65 10.16 13.79
N GLY A 208 4.65 10.96 13.40
CA GLY A 208 6.00 10.52 13.13
C GLY A 208 6.19 9.90 11.73
N ALA A 209 7.35 10.16 11.12
CA ALA A 209 7.66 9.67 9.77
C ALA A 209 7.56 8.15 9.62
N LYS A 210 7.91 7.40 10.68
CA LYS A 210 7.82 5.94 10.67
C LYS A 210 6.40 5.45 10.43
N THR A 211 5.41 6.09 11.05
CA THR A 211 3.98 5.74 10.89
C THR A 211 3.51 6.10 9.48
N ILE A 212 3.75 7.35 9.07
CA ILE A 212 3.31 7.85 7.76
C ILE A 212 3.98 7.09 6.61
N GLY A 213 5.29 6.86 6.67
CA GLY A 213 6.03 6.11 5.66
C GLY A 213 5.53 4.66 5.52
N ASN A 214 5.27 3.99 6.64
CA ASN A 214 4.70 2.64 6.63
C ASN A 214 3.30 2.61 6.00
N MET A 215 2.44 3.56 6.35
CA MET A 215 1.08 3.65 5.81
C MET A 215 1.12 4.00 4.31
N LEU A 216 1.94 4.96 3.88
CA LEU A 216 2.11 5.30 2.46
C LEU A 216 2.57 4.10 1.62
N VAL A 217 3.49 3.28 2.14
CA VAL A 217 3.91 2.05 1.45
C VAL A 217 2.78 1.03 1.40
N ALA A 218 2.06 0.81 2.50
CA ALA A 218 0.93 -0.12 2.51
C ALA A 218 -0.15 0.28 1.50
N PHE A 219 -0.61 1.53 1.53
CA PHE A 219 -1.65 2.05 0.63
C PHE A 219 -1.15 2.23 -0.81
N GLY A 220 0.12 2.61 -0.99
CA GLY A 220 0.72 2.81 -2.30
C GLY A 220 0.91 1.53 -3.11
N TYR A 221 1.00 0.37 -2.45
CA TYR A 221 1.06 -0.93 -3.13
C TYR A 221 -0.27 -1.70 -3.07
N ALA A 222 -1.25 -1.21 -2.32
CA ALA A 222 -2.62 -1.73 -2.35
C ALA A 222 -3.33 -1.37 -3.67
N ARG A 223 -4.31 -2.18 -4.06
CA ARG A 223 -5.21 -1.85 -5.17
C ARG A 223 -6.38 -1.02 -4.65
N VAL A 224 -6.85 -0.07 -5.45
CA VAL A 224 -8.15 0.55 -5.22
C VAL A 224 -9.21 -0.43 -5.74
N PRO A 225 -10.30 -0.70 -5.02
CA PRO A 225 -11.41 -1.48 -5.56
C PRO A 225 -11.85 -0.86 -6.90
N ARG A 226 -12.16 -1.71 -7.88
CA ARG A 226 -12.91 -1.21 -9.04
C ARG A 226 -14.30 -0.87 -8.52
N GLU A 227 -14.77 0.34 -8.79
CA GLU A 227 -16.21 0.58 -8.80
C GLU A 227 -16.81 -0.50 -9.73
N ALA A 228 -17.76 -1.26 -9.22
CA ALA A 228 -18.51 -2.17 -10.06
C ALA A 228 -19.21 -1.27 -11.08
N ASP A 229 -18.79 -1.34 -12.35
CA ASP A 229 -19.49 -0.64 -13.42
C ASP A 229 -20.96 -1.09 -13.36
N ASP A 230 -21.88 -0.16 -13.07
CA ASP A 230 -23.33 -0.29 -13.27
C ASP A 230 -23.66 -0.37 -14.78
N SER A 231 -22.92 -1.17 -15.55
CA SER A 231 -23.13 -1.46 -16.96
C SER A 231 -23.63 -2.89 -17.17
N ALA A 232 -24.47 -3.37 -16.24
CA ALA A 232 -25.26 -4.57 -16.38
C ALA A 232 -26.76 -4.27 -16.15
N THR A 233 -27.26 -3.19 -16.76
CA THR A 233 -28.69 -3.01 -17.01
C THR A 233 -28.87 -2.07 -18.20
N GLU A 234 -28.90 -2.65 -19.40
CA GLU A 234 -29.94 -2.44 -20.43
C GLU A 234 -29.83 -3.53 -21.51
#